data_AF-A0A8H7NHA2-F1
#
_entry.id   AF-A0A8H7NHA2-F1
#
_cell.length_a   1.000
_cell.length_b   1.000
_cell.length_c   1.000
_cell.angle_alpha   90.00
_cell.angle_beta   90.00
_cell.angle_gamma   90.00
#
_symmetry.space_group_name_H-M   'P 1'
#
loop_
_entity.id
_entity.type
_entity.pdbx_description
1 polymer ?
#
loop_
_entity_poly.entity_id
_entity_poly.type
_entity_poly.pdbx_seq_one_letter_code
_entity_poly.pdbx_strand_id
1 'polypeptide(L)'
;MDLIDIPNWASDNSRTINLSVRYLNAPYELKVREFIPLPGDMLEEQWTTNGQVVYYPLPAYGIAAMEEAAISIGNMIEREVSNFVAATLHERDSNQLVWDTYLAAFRRAGNAPTEEERSLLNNTFRLWVLCRINCNSEHIVGEDKLDTPTVVDPDSPYYGSVPASPVLNAQLECIYYTKFLRPLSDRVLRLLRSLMGSQKRRGYWFTIYLTLFLLLHSCSMTTRRDKEYASQISLSATFCNPNGINEHNFGSRTLLAQFHIVLKGSIPFQLALQGVATLSNSQVG
;
A
#
# COMPACT_ATOMS: atom_id res chain seq x y z
N MET A 1 -5.55 15.84 -10.81
CA MET A 1 -6.08 16.61 -9.69
C MET A 1 -4.89 17.31 -9.11
N ASP A 2 -4.90 18.63 -9.08
CA ASP A 2 -3.83 19.40 -8.46
C ASP A 2 -4.07 19.42 -6.95
N LEU A 3 -3.01 19.49 -6.15
CA LEU A 3 -3.17 19.67 -4.71
C LEU A 3 -3.62 21.11 -4.46
N ILE A 4 -4.75 21.27 -3.78
CA ILE A 4 -5.33 22.57 -3.47
C ILE A 4 -5.38 22.68 -1.95
N ASP A 5 -4.58 23.58 -1.40
CA ASP A 5 -4.62 23.90 0.02
C ASP A 5 -5.93 24.64 0.35
N ILE A 6 -6.39 24.49 1.60
CA ILE A 6 -7.54 25.24 2.10
C ILE A 6 -7.15 26.74 2.11
N PRO A 7 -7.95 27.64 1.50
CA PRO A 7 -7.57 29.05 1.39
C PRO A 7 -7.87 29.84 2.68
N ASN A 8 -8.97 29.50 3.38
CA ASN A 8 -9.47 30.25 4.52
C ASN A 8 -9.42 29.39 5.79
N TRP A 9 -8.75 29.89 6.82
CA TRP A 9 -8.54 29.19 8.08
C TRP A 9 -9.22 29.94 9.22
N ALA A 10 -9.71 29.20 10.22
CA ALA A 10 -10.29 29.76 11.43
C ALA A 10 -9.21 30.28 12.38
N SER A 11 -7.99 29.72 12.30
CA SER A 11 -6.85 30.11 13.12
C SER A 11 -5.55 30.13 12.32
N ASP A 12 -4.68 31.08 12.65
CA ASP A 12 -3.30 31.11 12.16
C ASP A 12 -2.39 30.13 12.93
N ASN A 13 -2.86 29.58 14.05
CA ASN A 13 -2.10 28.65 14.86
C ASN A 13 -2.00 27.29 14.17
N SER A 14 -0.77 26.89 13.82
CA SER A 14 -0.47 25.56 13.32
C SER A 14 -0.10 24.61 14.47
N ARG A 15 -0.64 23.39 14.42
CA ARG A 15 -0.28 22.28 15.30
C ARG A 15 0.43 21.21 14.49
N THR A 16 1.29 20.45 15.16
CA THR A 16 1.99 19.32 14.54
C THR A 16 1.47 18.03 15.15
N ILE A 17 0.89 17.17 14.30
CA ILE A 17 0.40 15.85 14.70
C ILE A 17 1.19 14.75 13.99
N ASN A 18 1.16 13.54 14.55
CA ASN A 18 1.71 12.37 13.89
C ASN A 18 0.58 11.40 13.55
N LEU A 19 0.64 10.81 12.36
CA LEU A 19 -0.27 9.76 11.93
C LEU A 19 0.49 8.47 11.69
N SER A 20 -0.17 7.35 11.95
CA SER A 20 0.35 6.02 11.63
C SER A 20 -0.77 5.11 11.16
N VAL A 21 -0.42 4.16 10.29
CA VAL A 21 -1.29 3.03 9.99
C VAL A 21 -1.51 2.18 11.25
N ARG A 22 -2.69 1.57 11.41
CA ARG A 22 -3.07 0.90 12.67
C ARG A 22 -2.24 -0.34 13.03
N TYR A 23 -1.79 -1.12 12.04
CA TYR A 23 -1.11 -2.40 12.27
C TYR A 23 0.42 -2.29 12.30
N LEU A 24 0.97 -1.08 12.12
CA LEU A 24 2.41 -0.82 12.16
C LEU A 24 2.66 0.56 12.75
N ASN A 25 3.56 0.66 13.72
CA ASN A 25 4.01 1.96 14.23
C ASN A 25 5.04 2.60 13.29
N ALA A 26 4.55 3.30 12.26
CA ALA A 26 5.32 3.98 11.23
C ALA A 26 4.88 5.45 11.12
N PRO A 27 5.15 6.28 12.14
CA PRO A 27 4.63 7.63 12.19
C PRO A 27 5.22 8.54 11.10
N TYR A 28 4.39 9.45 10.60
CA TYR A 28 4.78 10.60 9.79
C TYR A 28 4.11 11.87 10.31
N GLU A 29 4.82 12.98 10.17
CA GLU A 29 4.43 14.27 10.72
C GLU A 29 3.53 15.03 9.74
N LEU A 30 2.46 15.65 10.24
CA LEU A 30 1.63 16.61 9.52
C LEU A 30 1.49 17.92 10.31
N LYS A 31 1.57 19.05 9.60
CA LYS A 31 1.14 20.34 10.11
C LYS A 31 -0.32 20.55 9.78
N VAL A 32 -1.13 20.83 10.80
CA VAL A 32 -2.56 21.06 10.67
C VAL A 32 -2.97 22.41 11.23
N ARG A 33 -4.06 22.96 10.69
CA ARG A 33 -4.68 24.21 11.14
C ARG A 33 -6.19 24.03 11.22
N GLU A 34 -6.82 24.84 12.07
CA GLU A 34 -8.27 24.85 12.20
C GLU A 34 -8.89 25.57 11.00
N PHE A 35 -9.79 24.90 10.27
CA PHE A 35 -10.51 25.48 9.14
C PHE A 35 -11.93 25.88 9.56
N ILE A 36 -12.57 26.74 8.76
CA ILE A 36 -13.98 27.11 8.97
C ILE A 36 -14.84 26.06 8.25
N PRO A 37 -15.63 25.24 8.95
CA PRO A 37 -16.45 24.22 8.31
C PRO A 37 -17.47 24.81 7.35
N LEU A 38 -17.61 24.17 6.20
CA LEU A 38 -18.62 24.48 5.19
C LEU A 38 -19.76 23.46 5.25
N PRO A 39 -20.97 23.82 4.78
CA PRO A 39 -22.06 22.86 4.66
C PRO A 39 -21.64 21.64 3.81
N GLY A 40 -21.69 20.46 4.42
CA GLY A 40 -21.29 19.19 3.80
C GLY A 40 -19.96 18.63 4.29
N ASP A 41 -19.18 19.40 5.06
CA ASP A 41 -17.97 18.87 5.70
C ASP A 41 -18.33 17.82 6.76
N MET A 42 -17.64 16.69 6.71
CA MET A 42 -17.84 15.60 7.65
C MET A 42 -16.91 15.77 8.86
N LEU A 43 -17.49 16.24 9.97
CA LEU A 43 -16.80 16.49 11.24
C LEU A 43 -17.02 15.39 12.27
N GLU A 44 -17.52 14.23 11.84
CA GLU A 44 -17.81 13.10 12.70
C GLU A 44 -17.29 11.84 12.05
N GLU A 45 -16.70 10.95 12.85
CA GLU A 45 -16.53 9.55 12.46
C GLU A 45 -17.72 8.72 12.90
N GLN A 46 -18.01 7.65 12.16
CA GLN A 46 -19.14 6.78 12.45
C GLN A 46 -18.79 5.31 12.34
N TRP A 47 -19.29 4.51 13.28
CA TRP A 47 -19.21 3.06 13.23
C TRP A 47 -20.45 2.45 13.88
N THR A 48 -20.65 1.15 13.66
CA THR A 48 -21.79 0.42 14.23
C THR A 48 -21.32 -0.43 15.40
N THR A 49 -21.92 -0.22 16.57
CA THR A 49 -21.67 -0.97 17.80
C THR A 49 -23.01 -1.51 18.32
N ASN A 50 -23.11 -2.83 18.52
CA ASN A 50 -24.34 -3.48 18.99
C ASN A 50 -25.61 -3.13 18.17
N GLY A 51 -25.45 -2.93 16.86
CA GLY A 51 -26.54 -2.57 15.95
C GLY A 51 -26.98 -1.11 16.00
N GLN A 52 -26.29 -0.25 16.77
CA GLN A 52 -26.49 1.20 16.80
C GLN A 52 -25.32 1.93 16.16
N VAL A 53 -25.62 3.02 15.46
CA VAL A 53 -24.59 3.90 14.88
C VAL A 53 -24.10 4.83 15.99
N VAL A 54 -22.79 4.80 16.22
CA VAL A 54 -22.08 5.72 17.11
C VAL A 54 -21.53 6.86 16.26
N TYR A 55 -21.75 8.09 16.70
CA TYR A 55 -21.20 9.31 16.11
C TYR A 55 -20.10 9.85 17.02
N TYR A 56 -18.91 10.05 16.44
CA TYR A 56 -17.73 10.50 17.17
C TYR A 56 -17.28 11.86 16.65
N PRO A 57 -17.50 12.96 17.41
CA PRO A 57 -17.18 14.30 16.97
C PRO A 57 -15.67 14.49 16.86
N LEU A 58 -15.24 15.11 15.77
CA LEU A 58 -13.85 15.38 15.46
C LEU A 58 -13.64 16.88 15.20
N PRO A 59 -12.50 17.43 15.62
CA PRO A 59 -12.24 18.85 15.47
C PRO A 59 -11.98 19.19 14.00
N ALA A 60 -12.32 20.43 13.63
CA ALA A 60 -12.21 20.94 12.26
C ALA A 60 -10.76 21.31 11.91
N TYR A 61 -9.85 20.33 11.93
CA TYR A 61 -8.47 20.49 11.47
C TYR A 61 -8.26 19.92 10.08
N GLY A 62 -7.52 20.66 9.27
CA GLY A 62 -7.07 20.26 7.93
C GLY A 62 -5.56 20.40 7.78
N ILE A 63 -4.99 19.74 6.77
CA ILE A 63 -3.55 19.81 6.44
C ILE A 63 -3.22 21.22 5.97
N ALA A 64 -2.30 21.87 6.69
CA ALA A 64 -1.95 23.27 6.46
C ALA A 64 -1.04 23.48 5.25
N ALA A 65 -0.22 22.48 4.92
CA ALA A 65 0.71 22.49 3.78
C ALA A 65 0.77 21.10 3.15
N MET A 66 -0.02 20.87 2.09
CA MET A 66 -0.13 19.55 1.46
C MET A 66 1.19 19.08 0.81
N GLU A 67 2.06 20.00 0.38
CA GLU A 67 3.37 19.64 -0.19
C GLU A 67 4.35 19.17 0.88
N GLU A 68 4.39 19.82 2.05
CA GLU A 68 5.23 19.37 3.17
C GLU A 68 4.77 18.01 3.69
N ALA A 69 3.45 17.81 3.76
CA ALA A 69 2.84 16.52 4.07
C ALA A 69 3.30 15.43 3.07
N ALA A 70 3.30 15.72 1.77
CA ALA A 70 3.81 14.80 0.76
C ALA A 70 5.28 14.45 1.02
N ILE A 71 6.15 15.42 1.32
CA ILE A 71 7.56 15.14 1.64
C ILE A 71 7.69 14.23 2.86
N SER A 72 6.94 14.50 3.94
CA SER A 72 6.91 13.70 5.16
C SER A 72 6.49 12.25 4.89
N ILE A 73 5.41 12.07 4.13
CA ILE A 73 4.89 10.75 3.71
C ILE A 73 5.93 10.01 2.85
N GLY A 74 6.55 10.69 1.88
CA GLY A 74 7.58 10.12 1.04
C GLY A 74 8.76 9.59 1.85
N ASN A 75 9.24 10.38 2.82
CA ASN A 75 10.32 9.97 3.71
C ASN A 75 9.94 8.76 4.58
N MET A 76 8.70 8.73 5.09
CA MET A 76 8.19 7.57 5.83
C MET A 76 8.15 6.32 4.95
N ILE A 77 7.64 6.41 3.73
CA ILE A 77 7.59 5.27 2.80
C ILE A 77 8.99 4.71 2.57
N GLU A 78 9.99 5.55 2.26
CA GLU A 78 11.37 5.09 2.03
C GLU A 78 11.98 4.40 3.27
N ARG A 79 11.70 4.95 4.46
CA ARG A 79 12.27 4.46 5.72
C ARG A 79 11.65 3.14 6.16
N GLU A 80 10.35 2.96 5.93
CA GLU A 80 9.57 1.91 6.58
C GLU A 80 9.28 0.70 5.67
N VAL A 81 9.74 0.68 4.41
CA VAL A 81 9.45 -0.41 3.45
C VAL A 81 9.64 -1.80 4.04
N SER A 82 10.77 -2.04 4.70
CA SER A 82 11.08 -3.34 5.32
C SER A 82 10.12 -3.68 6.46
N ASN A 83 9.75 -2.70 7.27
CA ASN A 83 8.87 -2.88 8.42
C ASN A 83 7.42 -3.15 7.97
N PHE A 84 6.97 -2.51 6.89
CA PHE A 84 5.70 -2.82 6.25
C PHE A 84 5.66 -4.26 5.73
N VAL A 85 6.71 -4.73 5.06
CA VAL A 85 6.77 -6.13 4.61
C VAL A 85 6.78 -7.09 5.79
N ALA A 86 7.61 -6.82 6.80
CA ALA A 86 7.69 -7.65 8.00
C ALA A 86 6.34 -7.74 8.71
N ALA A 87 5.73 -6.62 9.06
CA ALA A 87 4.44 -6.58 9.76
C ALA A 87 3.32 -7.28 8.97
N THR A 88 3.25 -7.05 7.65
CA THR A 88 2.18 -7.63 6.82
C THR A 88 2.31 -9.14 6.68
N LEU A 89 3.53 -9.65 6.46
CA LEU A 89 3.75 -11.08 6.23
C LEU A 89 3.78 -11.87 7.53
N HIS A 90 4.31 -11.31 8.63
CA HIS A 90 4.36 -12.00 9.92
C HIS A 90 2.98 -12.24 10.54
N GLU A 91 2.03 -11.30 10.38
CA GLU A 91 0.72 -11.43 11.01
C GLU A 91 -0.26 -12.32 10.23
N ARG A 92 -0.13 -12.42 8.90
CA ARG A 92 -1.26 -12.88 8.06
C ARG A 92 -0.96 -13.96 7.03
N ASP A 93 0.29 -14.15 6.63
CA ASP A 93 0.65 -15.14 5.60
C ASP A 93 1.73 -16.09 6.15
N SER A 94 1.31 -17.16 6.82
CA SER A 94 2.18 -18.22 7.35
C SER A 94 2.85 -19.08 6.26
N ASN A 95 3.04 -18.54 5.05
CA ASN A 95 3.61 -19.25 3.92
C ASN A 95 5.07 -18.85 3.72
N GLN A 96 5.96 -19.73 4.16
CA GLN A 96 7.41 -19.58 4.03
C GLN A 96 7.84 -19.21 2.60
N LEU A 97 7.16 -19.74 1.57
CA LEU A 97 7.47 -19.42 0.17
C LEU A 97 7.26 -17.93 -0.16
N VAL A 98 6.18 -17.33 0.36
CA VAL A 98 5.89 -15.91 0.15
C VAL A 98 6.99 -15.08 0.80
N TRP A 99 7.32 -15.37 2.05
CA TRP A 99 8.39 -14.71 2.78
C TRP A 99 9.73 -14.80 2.04
N ASP A 100 10.14 -16.00 1.66
CA ASP A 100 11.40 -16.23 0.96
C ASP A 100 11.47 -15.50 -0.38
N THR A 101 10.33 -15.39 -1.07
CA THR A 101 10.23 -14.66 -2.35
C THR A 101 10.36 -13.16 -2.14
N TYR A 102 9.75 -12.59 -1.09
CA TYR A 102 9.94 -11.18 -0.72
C TYR A 102 11.39 -10.90 -0.31
N LEU A 103 12.01 -11.78 0.47
CA LEU A 103 13.40 -11.66 0.86
C LEU A 103 14.34 -11.73 -0.36
N ALA A 104 14.05 -12.63 -1.31
CA ALA A 104 14.76 -12.69 -2.58
C ALA A 104 14.61 -11.39 -3.40
N ALA A 105 13.41 -10.78 -3.40
CA ALA A 105 13.17 -9.50 -4.03
C ALA A 105 13.97 -8.35 -3.38
N PHE A 106 14.04 -8.29 -2.04
CA PHE A 106 14.88 -7.30 -1.34
C PHE A 106 16.37 -7.48 -1.67
N ARG A 107 16.87 -8.71 -1.61
CA ARG A 107 18.26 -9.02 -1.96
C ARG A 107 18.57 -8.65 -3.41
N ARG A 108 17.63 -8.92 -4.33
CA ARG A 108 17.77 -8.55 -5.74
C ARG A 108 17.73 -7.03 -5.94
N ALA A 109 16.92 -6.30 -5.17
CA ALA A 109 16.89 -4.84 -5.22
C ALA A 109 18.21 -4.23 -4.74
N GLY A 110 18.82 -4.78 -3.68
CA GLY A 110 20.12 -4.32 -3.18
C GLY A 110 21.29 -4.66 -4.10
N ASN A 111 21.26 -5.85 -4.74
CA ASN A 111 22.36 -6.38 -5.56
C ASN A 111 21.99 -6.47 -7.05
N ALA A 112 21.14 -5.58 -7.54
CA ALA A 112 20.66 -5.67 -8.92
C ALA A 112 21.82 -5.46 -9.91
N PRO A 113 21.94 -6.26 -10.98
CA PRO A 113 23.00 -6.10 -11.97
C PRO A 113 22.93 -4.80 -12.75
N THR A 114 21.73 -4.22 -12.92
CA THR A 114 21.54 -2.94 -13.62
C THR A 114 20.68 -1.97 -12.82
N GLU A 115 20.81 -0.70 -13.14
CA GLU A 115 20.01 0.36 -12.50
C GLU A 115 18.52 0.21 -12.81
N GLU A 116 18.16 -0.24 -14.01
CA GLU A 116 16.74 -0.44 -14.36
C GLU A 116 16.11 -1.55 -13.51
N GLU A 117 16.84 -2.63 -13.25
CA GLU A 117 16.37 -3.72 -12.37
C GLU A 117 16.18 -3.26 -10.93
N ARG A 118 17.17 -2.52 -10.40
CA ARG A 118 17.11 -1.93 -9.05
C ARG A 118 15.93 -0.98 -8.93
N SER A 119 15.79 -0.08 -9.90
CA SER A 119 14.74 0.92 -9.94
C SER A 119 13.36 0.27 -10.04
N LEU A 120 13.19 -0.78 -10.86
CA LEU A 120 11.91 -1.49 -10.96
C LEU A 120 11.48 -2.07 -9.61
N LEU A 121 12.36 -2.79 -8.93
CA LEU A 121 12.03 -3.40 -7.64
C LEU A 121 11.77 -2.36 -6.55
N ASN A 122 12.61 -1.33 -6.44
CA ASN A 122 12.43 -0.27 -5.44
C ASN A 122 11.10 0.48 -5.64
N ASN A 123 10.77 0.86 -6.89
CA ASN A 123 9.49 1.51 -7.17
C ASN A 123 8.31 0.55 -6.94
N THR A 124 8.47 -0.76 -7.18
CA THR A 124 7.45 -1.77 -6.90
C THR A 124 7.21 -1.90 -5.40
N PHE A 125 8.25 -1.91 -4.57
CA PHE A 125 8.11 -1.93 -3.12
C PHE A 125 7.43 -0.67 -2.58
N ARG A 126 7.81 0.52 -3.07
CA ARG A 126 7.14 1.79 -2.69
C ARG A 126 5.66 1.77 -3.04
N LEU A 127 5.33 1.33 -4.27
CA LEU A 127 3.93 1.17 -4.70
C LEU A 127 3.20 0.16 -3.82
N TRP A 128 3.85 -0.95 -3.48
CA TRP A 128 3.30 -1.98 -2.60
C TRP A 128 2.96 -1.42 -1.21
N VAL A 129 3.86 -0.64 -0.60
CA VAL A 129 3.62 0.03 0.69
C VAL A 129 2.43 1.00 0.61
N LEU A 130 2.36 1.82 -0.44
CA LEU A 130 1.25 2.75 -0.64
C LEU A 130 -0.09 2.04 -0.74
N CYS A 131 -0.17 0.93 -1.47
CA CYS A 131 -1.38 0.10 -1.51
C CYS A 131 -1.76 -0.44 -0.13
N ARG A 132 -0.83 -0.58 0.82
CA ARG A 132 -1.15 -1.01 2.19
C ARG A 132 -1.62 0.14 3.05
N ILE A 133 -1.04 1.33 2.90
CA ILE A 133 -1.51 2.55 3.57
C ILE A 133 -2.96 2.82 3.15
N ASN A 134 -3.25 2.90 1.85
CA ASN A 134 -4.58 3.25 1.33
C ASN A 134 -5.68 2.20 1.61
N CYS A 135 -5.32 0.97 1.97
CA CYS A 135 -6.29 -0.08 2.32
C CYS A 135 -6.56 -0.19 3.82
N ASN A 136 -5.87 0.59 4.66
CA ASN A 136 -5.98 0.52 6.11
C ASN A 136 -6.21 1.90 6.70
N SER A 137 -6.97 1.95 7.78
CA SER A 137 -7.23 3.21 8.46
C SER A 137 -5.98 3.71 9.19
N GLU A 138 -5.81 5.02 9.16
CA GLU A 138 -4.77 5.75 9.87
C GLU A 138 -5.34 6.38 11.14
N HIS A 139 -4.49 6.57 12.14
CA HIS A 139 -4.89 7.14 13.43
C HIS A 139 -3.82 8.10 13.94
N ILE A 140 -4.24 9.07 14.73
CA ILE A 140 -3.35 10.05 15.35
C ILE A 140 -2.60 9.36 16.49
N VAL A 141 -1.28 9.52 16.46
CA VAL A 141 -0.33 9.02 17.43
C VAL A 141 0.49 10.17 18.03
N GLY A 142 1.11 9.93 19.18
CA GLY A 142 1.88 10.94 19.90
C GLY A 142 1.06 11.69 20.97
N GLU A 143 1.64 12.78 21.45
CA GLU A 143 1.09 13.58 22.56
C GLU A 143 -0.01 14.53 22.09
N ASP A 144 0.19 15.23 20.97
CA ASP A 144 -0.82 16.15 20.42
C ASP A 144 -1.91 15.37 19.65
N LYS A 145 -3.08 15.27 20.26
CA LYS A 145 -4.28 14.61 19.72
C LYS A 145 -5.41 15.58 19.39
N LEU A 146 -5.08 16.84 19.11
CA LEU A 146 -6.07 17.87 18.76
C LEU A 146 -7.20 18.00 19.79
N ASP A 147 -6.85 17.85 21.07
CA ASP A 147 -7.77 17.89 22.21
C ASP A 147 -8.92 16.87 22.12
N THR A 148 -8.73 15.84 21.29
CA THR A 148 -9.70 14.78 21.05
C THR A 148 -9.42 13.60 21.99
N PRO A 149 -10.42 13.10 22.73
CA PRO A 149 -10.23 11.95 23.60
C PRO A 149 -9.91 10.70 22.77
N THR A 150 -9.41 9.64 23.41
CA THR A 150 -9.28 8.33 22.76
C THR A 150 -10.62 7.62 22.74
N VAL A 151 -10.89 6.87 21.68
CA VAL A 151 -12.10 6.05 21.58
C VAL A 151 -12.06 4.94 22.64
N VAL A 152 -13.10 4.90 23.49
CA VAL A 152 -13.25 3.93 24.59
C VAL A 152 -14.12 2.73 24.24
N ASP A 153 -14.78 2.76 23.08
CA ASP A 153 -15.65 1.69 22.60
C ASP A 153 -14.82 0.50 22.09
N PRO A 154 -14.88 -0.68 22.74
CA PRO A 154 -14.11 -1.86 22.33
C PRO A 154 -14.52 -2.42 20.96
N ASP A 155 -15.76 -2.20 20.53
CA ASP A 155 -16.29 -2.69 19.25
C ASP A 155 -15.87 -1.77 18.09
N SER A 156 -15.29 -0.60 18.40
CA SER A 156 -14.82 0.35 17.42
C SER A 156 -13.51 -0.10 16.76
N PRO A 157 -13.38 -0.09 15.42
CA PRO A 157 -12.05 0.09 14.83
C PRO A 157 -11.58 1.44 15.37
N TYR A 158 -10.36 1.75 15.73
CA TYR A 158 -10.01 2.95 16.54
C TYR A 158 -10.13 2.80 18.06
N TYR A 159 -10.64 1.70 18.63
CA TYR A 159 -10.53 1.45 20.08
C TYR A 159 -9.10 1.71 20.60
N GLY A 160 -8.98 2.52 21.65
CA GLY A 160 -7.69 2.91 22.27
C GLY A 160 -6.89 3.95 21.49
N SER A 161 -7.43 4.52 20.42
CA SER A 161 -6.76 5.49 19.53
C SER A 161 -7.66 6.66 19.16
N VAL A 162 -7.11 7.64 18.44
CA VAL A 162 -7.85 8.79 17.91
C VAL A 162 -7.89 8.68 16.38
N PRO A 163 -9.07 8.58 15.74
CA PRO A 163 -9.15 8.50 14.29
C PRO A 163 -8.69 9.81 13.64
N ALA A 164 -8.12 9.70 12.44
CA ALA A 164 -7.96 10.86 11.57
C ALA A 164 -9.33 11.34 11.09
N SER A 165 -9.55 12.66 11.02
CA SER A 165 -10.84 13.20 10.57
C SER A 165 -11.11 12.87 9.10
N PRO A 166 -12.38 12.75 8.68
CA PRO A 166 -12.72 12.51 7.27
C PRO A 166 -12.13 13.57 6.33
N VAL A 167 -12.02 14.82 6.78
CA VAL A 167 -11.40 15.91 6.03
C VAL A 167 -9.89 15.67 5.85
N LEU A 168 -9.18 15.29 6.91
CA LEU A 168 -7.77 14.91 6.82
C LEU A 168 -7.58 13.71 5.89
N ASN A 169 -8.42 12.69 6.00
CA ASN A 169 -8.38 11.51 5.13
C ASN A 169 -8.58 11.90 3.66
N ALA A 170 -9.55 12.77 3.35
CA ALA A 170 -9.77 13.24 1.99
C ALA A 170 -8.56 14.01 1.41
N GLN A 171 -7.91 14.85 2.23
CA GLN A 171 -6.68 15.54 1.81
C GLN A 171 -5.51 14.58 1.62
N LEU A 172 -5.36 13.58 2.51
CA LEU A 172 -4.35 12.53 2.39
C LEU A 172 -4.55 11.70 1.11
N GLU A 173 -5.78 11.29 0.79
CA GLU A 173 -6.11 10.58 -0.45
C GLU A 173 -5.70 11.38 -1.69
N CYS A 174 -5.95 12.70 -1.70
CA CYS A 174 -5.48 13.58 -2.77
C CYS A 174 -3.95 13.57 -2.91
N ILE A 175 -3.22 13.60 -1.78
CA ILE A 175 -1.75 13.52 -1.74
C ILE A 175 -1.28 12.15 -2.25
N TYR A 176 -1.79 11.06 -1.68
CA TYR A 176 -1.46 9.68 -2.05
C TYR A 176 -1.67 9.45 -3.55
N TYR A 177 -2.83 9.82 -4.07
CA TYR A 177 -3.15 9.64 -5.48
C TYR A 177 -2.22 10.45 -6.40
N THR A 178 -2.09 11.75 -6.14
CA THR A 178 -1.45 12.70 -7.06
C THR A 178 0.07 12.59 -7.02
N LYS A 179 0.66 12.52 -5.82
CA LYS A 179 2.11 12.57 -5.64
C LYS A 179 2.77 11.20 -5.70
N PHE A 180 2.03 10.14 -5.43
CA PHE A 180 2.62 8.81 -5.26
C PHE A 180 2.01 7.74 -6.15
N LEU A 181 0.75 7.35 -5.93
CA LEU A 181 0.13 6.20 -6.60
C LEU A 181 0.18 6.33 -8.12
N ARG A 182 -0.28 7.46 -8.68
CA ARG A 182 -0.27 7.69 -10.13
C ARG A 182 1.16 7.67 -10.72
N PRO A 183 2.12 8.51 -10.27
CA PRO A 183 3.46 8.53 -10.86
C PRO A 183 4.24 7.23 -10.64
N LEU A 184 4.08 6.55 -9.50
CA LEU A 184 4.75 5.27 -9.24
C LEU A 184 4.16 4.15 -10.08
N SER A 185 2.84 4.05 -10.20
CA SER A 185 2.19 3.05 -11.06
C SER A 185 2.67 3.19 -12.51
N ASP A 186 2.67 4.41 -13.02
CA ASP A 186 3.17 4.70 -14.37
C ASP A 186 4.64 4.31 -14.53
N ARG A 187 5.48 4.60 -13.52
CA ARG A 187 6.91 4.26 -13.55
C ARG A 187 7.17 2.76 -13.52
N VAL A 188 6.49 2.03 -12.63
CA VAL A 188 6.58 0.57 -12.52
C VAL A 188 6.15 -0.08 -13.84
N LEU A 189 5.01 0.33 -14.40
CA LEU A 189 4.51 -0.22 -15.66
C LEU A 189 5.46 0.06 -16.83
N ARG A 190 6.01 1.27 -16.94
CA ARG A 190 6.99 1.60 -17.99
C ARG A 190 8.26 0.76 -17.87
N LEU A 191 8.84 0.66 -16.67
CA LEU A 191 10.06 -0.12 -16.43
C LEU A 191 9.83 -1.61 -16.68
N LEU A 192 8.72 -2.16 -16.18
CA LEU A 192 8.36 -3.56 -16.39
C LEU A 192 8.21 -3.88 -17.88
N ARG A 193 7.46 -3.06 -18.64
CA ARG A 193 7.29 -3.21 -20.09
C ARG A 193 8.63 -3.11 -20.83
N SER A 194 9.49 -2.18 -20.43
CA SER A 194 10.83 -2.02 -21.00
C SER A 194 11.69 -3.27 -20.83
N LEU A 195 11.76 -3.82 -19.60
CA LEU A 195 12.55 -5.03 -19.34
C LEU A 195 11.97 -6.26 -20.05
N MET A 196 10.64 -6.39 -20.10
CA MET A 196 9.96 -7.49 -20.79
C MET A 196 10.15 -7.45 -22.32
N GLY A 197 10.17 -6.24 -22.90
CA GLY A 197 10.37 -6.00 -24.33
C GLY A 197 11.84 -6.02 -24.76
N SER A 198 12.79 -6.00 -23.81
CA SER A 198 14.22 -5.98 -24.11
C SER A 198 14.70 -7.25 -24.80
N GLN A 199 15.63 -7.11 -25.74
CA GLN A 199 16.32 -8.26 -26.34
C GLN A 199 17.10 -9.09 -25.31
N LYS A 200 17.49 -8.45 -24.18
CA LYS A 200 18.15 -9.10 -23.03
C LYS A 200 17.17 -9.65 -21.99
N ARG A 201 15.87 -9.77 -22.29
CA ARG A 201 14.81 -10.23 -21.36
C ARG A 201 15.14 -11.51 -20.56
N ARG A 202 15.94 -12.42 -21.12
CA ARG A 202 16.40 -13.63 -20.41
C ARG A 202 17.29 -13.31 -19.20
N GLY A 203 18.12 -12.28 -19.28
CA GLY A 203 18.96 -11.82 -18.17
C GLY A 203 18.14 -11.16 -17.05
N TYR A 204 17.02 -10.52 -17.39
CA TYR A 204 16.12 -9.87 -16.44
C TYR A 204 15.03 -10.78 -15.89
N TRP A 205 15.02 -12.06 -16.29
CA TRP A 205 13.92 -12.98 -16.00
C TRP A 205 13.58 -13.04 -14.51
N PHE A 206 14.60 -13.14 -13.65
CA PHE A 206 14.39 -13.25 -12.21
C PHE A 206 13.80 -11.98 -11.59
N THR A 207 14.29 -10.80 -11.99
CA THR A 207 13.75 -9.51 -11.55
C THR A 207 12.30 -9.32 -12.01
N ILE A 208 11.99 -9.72 -13.24
CA ILE A 208 10.62 -9.66 -13.77
C ILE A 208 9.71 -10.62 -12.99
N TYR A 209 10.15 -11.86 -12.75
CA TYR A 209 9.42 -12.83 -11.93
C TYR A 209 9.10 -12.27 -10.54
N LEU A 210 10.09 -11.74 -9.84
CA LEU A 210 9.92 -11.16 -8.50
C LEU A 210 8.95 -9.98 -8.52
N THR A 211 9.10 -9.08 -9.48
CA THR A 211 8.20 -7.93 -9.65
C THR A 211 6.75 -8.38 -9.87
N LEU A 212 6.53 -9.33 -10.76
CA LEU A 212 5.19 -9.86 -11.04
C LEU A 212 4.60 -10.56 -9.82
N PHE A 213 5.41 -11.34 -9.09
CA PHE A 213 4.97 -11.97 -7.85
C PHE A 213 4.50 -10.93 -6.82
N LEU A 214 5.30 -9.89 -6.58
CA LEU A 214 4.95 -8.81 -5.65
C LEU A 214 3.64 -8.12 -6.04
N LEU A 215 3.44 -7.82 -7.33
CA LEU A 215 2.21 -7.18 -7.83
C LEU A 215 0.99 -8.09 -7.69
N LEU A 216 1.10 -9.36 -8.08
CA LEU A 216 0.00 -10.33 -7.99
C LEU A 216 -0.37 -10.62 -6.53
N HIS A 217 0.63 -10.79 -5.68
CA HIS A 217 0.41 -10.94 -4.24
C HIS A 217 -0.24 -9.69 -3.66
N SER A 218 0.16 -8.50 -4.12
CA SER A 218 -0.47 -7.23 -3.73
C SER A 218 -1.97 -7.20 -4.05
N CYS A 219 -2.35 -7.59 -5.26
CA CYS A 219 -3.75 -7.66 -5.67
C CYS A 219 -4.56 -8.65 -4.82
N SER A 220 -3.97 -9.81 -4.47
CA SER A 220 -4.62 -10.79 -3.58
C SER A 220 -4.88 -10.20 -2.20
N MET A 221 -3.90 -9.53 -1.60
CA MET A 221 -4.04 -8.89 -0.29
C MET A 221 -5.07 -7.74 -0.30
N THR A 222 -5.07 -6.89 -1.31
CA THR A 222 -6.08 -5.81 -1.44
C THR A 222 -7.48 -6.39 -1.61
N THR A 223 -7.65 -7.46 -2.41
CA THR A 223 -8.93 -8.16 -2.55
C THR A 223 -9.42 -8.76 -1.24
N ARG A 224 -8.51 -9.36 -0.46
CA ARG A 224 -8.83 -9.88 0.89
C ARG A 224 -9.29 -8.74 1.81
N ARG A 225 -8.56 -7.62 1.84
CA ARG A 225 -8.89 -6.48 2.72
C ARG A 225 -10.22 -5.84 2.37
N ASP A 226 -10.57 -5.74 1.09
CA ASP A 226 -11.88 -5.23 0.64
C ASP A 226 -13.03 -6.11 1.13
N LYS A 227 -12.87 -7.44 1.09
CA LYS A 227 -13.83 -8.40 1.68
C LYS A 227 -13.94 -8.26 3.20
N GLU A 228 -12.81 -8.12 3.89
CA GLU A 228 -12.79 -7.88 5.35
C GLU A 228 -13.54 -6.59 5.70
N TYR A 229 -13.30 -5.53 4.92
CA TYR A 229 -13.97 -4.24 5.12
C TYR A 229 -15.47 -4.31 4.85
N ALA A 230 -15.90 -5.00 3.80
CA ALA A 230 -17.33 -5.24 3.52
C ALA A 230 -18.03 -5.94 4.69
N SER A 231 -17.34 -6.92 5.30
CA SER A 231 -17.83 -7.63 6.48
C SER A 231 -17.88 -6.71 7.71
N GLN A 232 -16.89 -5.83 7.89
CA GLN A 232 -16.83 -4.87 9.01
C GLN A 232 -18.00 -3.88 8.99
N ILE A 233 -18.37 -3.38 7.81
CA ILE A 233 -19.50 -2.45 7.67
C ILE A 233 -20.85 -3.15 7.52
N SER A 234 -20.91 -4.47 7.75
CA SER A 234 -22.11 -5.31 7.61
C SER A 234 -22.79 -5.19 6.23
N LEU A 235 -22.00 -5.02 5.17
CA LEU A 235 -22.50 -4.99 3.81
C LEU A 235 -22.99 -6.38 3.40
N SER A 236 -24.12 -6.46 2.71
CA SER A 236 -24.64 -7.73 2.18
C SER A 236 -23.81 -8.30 1.02
N ALA A 237 -23.06 -7.44 0.33
CA ALA A 237 -22.16 -7.82 -0.75
C ALA A 237 -20.84 -8.38 -0.21
N THR A 238 -20.23 -9.33 -0.95
CA THR A 238 -18.94 -9.94 -0.57
C THR A 238 -17.77 -8.95 -0.58
N PHE A 239 -17.86 -7.91 -1.40
CA PHE A 239 -16.81 -6.92 -1.63
C PHE A 239 -17.44 -5.51 -1.59
N CYS A 240 -16.70 -4.54 -1.05
CA CYS A 240 -17.11 -3.13 -1.07
C CYS A 240 -17.03 -2.55 -2.48
N ASN A 241 -16.03 -2.97 -3.27
CA ASN A 241 -15.87 -2.53 -4.65
C ASN A 241 -15.75 -3.70 -5.65
N PRO A 242 -16.86 -4.39 -5.99
CA PRO A 242 -16.84 -5.54 -6.88
C PRO A 242 -16.24 -5.24 -8.26
N ASN A 243 -16.48 -4.04 -8.81
CA ASN A 243 -15.95 -3.62 -10.11
C ASN A 243 -14.44 -3.49 -10.08
N GLY A 244 -13.89 -2.78 -9.08
CA GLY A 244 -12.45 -2.64 -8.91
C GLY A 244 -11.75 -3.99 -8.68
N ILE A 245 -12.37 -4.91 -7.92
CA ILE A 245 -11.84 -6.27 -7.76
C ILE A 245 -11.83 -7.04 -9.08
N ASN A 246 -12.87 -6.90 -9.91
CA ASN A 246 -12.90 -7.54 -11.22
C ASN A 246 -11.80 -6.98 -12.15
N GLU A 247 -11.59 -5.67 -12.15
CA GLU A 247 -10.50 -5.02 -12.90
C GLU A 247 -9.10 -5.48 -12.42
N HIS A 248 -8.89 -5.58 -11.11
CA HIS A 248 -7.65 -6.13 -10.55
C HIS A 248 -7.41 -7.59 -10.99
N ASN A 249 -8.45 -8.41 -10.99
CA ASN A 249 -8.36 -9.80 -11.45
C ASN A 249 -8.06 -9.89 -12.95
N PHE A 250 -8.70 -9.04 -13.77
CA PHE A 250 -8.42 -8.96 -15.19
C PHE A 250 -6.97 -8.54 -15.47
N GLY A 251 -6.47 -7.52 -14.77
CA GLY A 251 -5.08 -7.07 -14.84
C GLY A 251 -4.09 -8.17 -14.44
N SER A 252 -4.37 -8.87 -13.33
CA SER A 252 -3.57 -9.98 -12.83
C SER A 252 -3.47 -11.14 -13.84
N ARG A 253 -4.59 -11.51 -14.46
CA ARG A 253 -4.61 -12.54 -15.52
C ARG A 253 -3.80 -12.11 -16.74
N THR A 254 -3.85 -10.83 -17.11
CA THR A 254 -3.07 -10.29 -18.22
C THR A 254 -1.57 -10.35 -17.94
N LEU A 255 -1.14 -9.98 -16.73
CA LEU A 255 0.27 -10.08 -16.31
C LEU A 255 0.77 -11.53 -16.33
N LEU A 256 -0.03 -12.47 -15.83
CA LEU A 256 0.29 -13.91 -15.87
C LEU A 256 0.40 -14.44 -17.30
N ALA A 257 -0.54 -14.08 -18.18
CA ALA A 257 -0.50 -14.48 -19.58
C ALA A 257 0.78 -14.00 -20.27
N GLN A 258 1.18 -12.74 -20.02
CA GLN A 258 2.44 -12.21 -20.56
C GLN A 258 3.67 -12.95 -20.02
N PHE A 259 3.69 -13.29 -18.73
CA PHE A 259 4.78 -14.08 -18.14
C PHE A 259 4.93 -15.46 -18.80
N HIS A 260 3.83 -16.19 -18.96
CA HIS A 260 3.87 -17.52 -19.55
C HIS A 260 4.21 -17.49 -21.04
N ILE A 261 3.56 -16.61 -21.79
CA ILE A 261 3.65 -16.61 -23.27
C ILE A 261 4.90 -15.87 -23.75
N VAL A 262 5.14 -14.65 -23.25
CA VAL A 262 6.17 -13.75 -23.79
C VAL A 262 7.54 -14.06 -23.20
N LEU A 263 7.60 -14.33 -21.89
CA LEU A 263 8.86 -14.60 -21.19
C LEU A 263 9.23 -16.08 -21.18
N LYS A 264 8.33 -16.95 -21.69
CA LYS A 264 8.45 -18.40 -21.58
C LYS A 264 8.79 -18.80 -20.16
N GLY A 265 8.00 -18.31 -19.20
CA GLY A 265 8.27 -18.39 -17.76
C GLY A 265 8.58 -19.79 -17.22
N SER A 266 8.18 -20.85 -17.93
CA SER A 266 8.47 -22.24 -17.58
C SER A 266 9.89 -22.71 -17.92
N ILE A 267 10.62 -22.01 -18.82
CA ILE A 267 11.91 -22.49 -19.35
C ILE A 267 12.95 -22.72 -18.25
N PRO A 268 13.19 -21.79 -17.30
CA PRO A 268 14.19 -22.02 -16.26
C PRO A 268 13.91 -23.27 -15.43
N PHE A 269 12.64 -23.55 -15.14
CA PHE A 269 12.23 -24.76 -14.42
C PHE A 269 12.43 -26.03 -15.26
N GLN A 270 12.14 -25.97 -16.57
CA GLN A 270 12.39 -27.08 -17.50
C GLN A 270 13.90 -27.38 -17.63
N LEU A 271 14.73 -26.35 -17.74
CA LEU A 271 16.19 -26.49 -17.82
C LEU A 271 16.77 -27.05 -16.53
N ALA A 272 16.27 -26.61 -15.36
CA ALA A 272 16.68 -27.17 -14.08
C ALA A 272 16.35 -28.67 -13.98
N LEU A 273 15.13 -29.06 -14.37
CA LEU A 273 14.72 -30.47 -14.41
C LEU A 273 15.60 -31.32 -15.33
N GLN A 274 15.93 -30.81 -16.52
CA GLN A 274 16.82 -31.49 -17.46
C GLN A 274 18.24 -31.62 -16.90
N GLY A 275 18.77 -30.59 -16.25
CA GLY A 275 20.09 -30.61 -15.61
C GLY A 275 20.22 -31.63 -14.48
N VAL A 276 19.17 -31.80 -13.68
CA VAL A 276 19.12 -32.84 -12.64
C VAL A 276 19.12 -34.25 -13.26
N ALA A 277 18.40 -34.45 -14.37
CA ALA A 277 18.36 -35.74 -15.07
C ALA A 277 19.68 -36.12 -15.76
N THR A 278 20.46 -35.15 -16.25
CA THR A 278 21.80 -35.43 -16.79
C THR A 278 22.84 -35.72 -15.70
N LEU A 279 22.72 -35.09 -14.53
CA LEU A 279 23.58 -35.39 -13.37
C LEU A 279 23.31 -36.79 -12.79
N SER A 280 22.06 -37.25 -12.74
CA SER A 280 21.74 -38.61 -12.30
C SER A 280 22.25 -39.69 -13.25
N ASN A 281 22.30 -39.41 -14.56
CA ASN A 281 22.79 -40.37 -15.56
C ASN A 281 24.33 -40.43 -15.64
N SER A 282 25.04 -39.43 -15.12
CA SER A 282 26.50 -39.38 -15.10
C SER A 282 27.13 -39.95 -13.80
N GLN A 283 26.32 -40.24 -12.78
CA GLN A 283 26.76 -40.95 -11.57
C GLN A 283 26.49 -42.47 -11.59
N VAL A 284 25.95 -42.99 -12.69
CA VAL A 284 25.69 -44.44 -12.91
C VAL A 284 26.62 -45.01 -14.00
N GLY A 285 27.67 -44.27 -14.39
CA GLY A 285 28.69 -44.68 -15.37
C GLY A 285 30.02 -44.99 -14.72
#